data_AF-A0A3P8XPN7-F1
#
_entry.id   AF-A0A3P8XPN7-F1
#
_cell.length_a   1.000
_cell.length_b   1.000
_cell.length_c   1.000
_cell.angle_alpha   90.00
_cell.angle_beta   90.00
_cell.angle_gamma   90.00
#
_symmetry.space_group_name_H-M   'P 1'
#
loop_
_entity.id
_entity.type
_entity.pdbx_description
1 polymer ?
#
loop_
_entity_poly.entity_id
_entity_poly.type
_entity_poly.pdbx_seq_one_letter_code
_entity_poly.pdbx_strand_id
1 'polypeptide(L)'
;MRSGRRHRQTMKDLIILRGLPGVGKSDRARELLDEYRRPGIQGEIYSTDRYHEMFDWDTQYFNRNHMWNRRDVFRAMKSGVTPIIVDNTNVNCWHMYPYVFMGMHRRYYITIEEVPRGYPGNFIPLNKLYRLCSGNIPKRTFRKYRDGWEEVDNYRDVLDDEFSLKRWERSREEWNVN
;
A
#
# COMPACT_ATOMS: atom_id res chain seq x y z
N MET A 1 14.17 -29.00 0.27
CA MET A 1 13.73 -27.60 0.08
C MET A 1 13.51 -26.95 1.45
N ARG A 2 14.51 -26.26 2.03
CA ARG A 2 14.43 -25.65 3.38
C ARG A 2 15.08 -24.25 3.49
N SER A 3 15.55 -23.64 2.39
CA SER A 3 16.34 -22.39 2.46
C SER A 3 15.52 -21.09 2.44
N GLY A 4 14.27 -21.08 1.96
CA GLY A 4 13.47 -19.85 1.84
C GLY A 4 13.01 -19.23 3.17
N ARG A 5 12.74 -20.05 4.20
CA ARG A 5 12.17 -19.56 5.48
C ARG A 5 13.20 -18.94 6.44
N ARG A 6 14.45 -19.39 6.40
CA ARG A 6 15.52 -18.84 7.26
C ARG A 6 15.97 -17.44 6.79
N HIS A 7 15.90 -17.16 5.49
CA HIS A 7 16.38 -15.88 4.96
C HIS A 7 15.47 -14.69 5.32
N ARG A 8 14.16 -14.91 5.54
CA ARG A 8 13.20 -13.88 6.02
C ARG A 8 13.38 -13.50 7.49
N GLN A 9 14.20 -14.22 8.27
CA GLN A 9 14.33 -13.98 9.72
C GLN A 9 15.11 -12.70 10.07
N THR A 10 15.85 -12.11 9.13
CA THR A 10 16.64 -10.88 9.31
C THR A 10 16.28 -9.76 8.33
N MET A 11 15.33 -9.98 7.44
CA MET A 11 14.97 -9.02 6.39
C MET A 11 13.87 -8.08 6.88
N LYS A 12 14.06 -6.79 6.61
CA LYS A 12 13.05 -5.76 6.80
C LYS A 12 12.10 -5.84 5.61
N ASP A 13 10.87 -6.28 5.83
CA ASP A 13 9.92 -6.49 4.74
C ASP A 13 8.94 -5.31 4.67
N LEU A 14 8.77 -4.76 3.46
CA LEU A 14 7.74 -3.80 3.12
C LEU A 14 6.80 -4.48 2.13
N ILE A 15 5.53 -4.62 2.51
CA ILE A 15 4.51 -5.24 1.68
C ILE A 15 3.48 -4.17 1.34
N ILE A 16 3.30 -3.91 0.05
CA ILE A 16 2.33 -2.95 -0.46
C ILE A 16 1.18 -3.75 -1.07
N LEU A 17 0.02 -3.71 -0.42
CA LEU A 17 -1.18 -4.35 -0.95
C LEU A 17 -1.81 -3.49 -2.03
N ARG A 18 -2.36 -4.12 -3.05
CA ARG A 18 -2.97 -3.43 -4.19
C ARG A 18 -4.28 -4.08 -4.58
N GLY A 19 -5.32 -3.28 -4.83
CA GLY A 19 -6.63 -3.81 -5.19
C GLY A 19 -7.77 -2.85 -4.86
N LEU A 20 -8.91 -3.01 -5.53
CA LEU A 20 -10.07 -2.15 -5.33
C LEU A 20 -10.62 -2.24 -3.89
N PRO A 21 -11.38 -1.25 -3.42
CA PRO A 21 -12.08 -1.36 -2.13
C PRO A 21 -13.00 -2.59 -2.10
N GLY A 22 -13.09 -3.27 -0.94
CA GLY A 22 -13.96 -4.42 -0.73
C GLY A 22 -13.44 -5.77 -1.23
N VAL A 23 -12.24 -5.83 -1.82
CA VAL A 23 -11.64 -7.09 -2.35
C VAL A 23 -10.93 -7.94 -1.29
N GLY A 24 -10.92 -7.52 -0.02
CA GLY A 24 -10.31 -8.26 1.09
C GLY A 24 -8.86 -7.89 1.43
N LYS A 25 -8.36 -6.73 0.97
CA LYS A 25 -6.98 -6.27 1.31
C LYS A 25 -6.72 -6.20 2.81
N SER A 26 -7.64 -5.62 3.59
CA SER A 26 -7.46 -5.50 5.04
C SER A 26 -7.45 -6.85 5.75
N ASP A 27 -8.20 -7.82 5.25
CA ASP A 27 -8.16 -9.19 5.78
C ASP A 27 -6.79 -9.82 5.45
N ARG A 28 -6.33 -9.66 4.20
CA ARG A 28 -5.00 -10.11 3.79
C ARG A 28 -3.88 -9.44 4.60
N ALA A 29 -4.01 -8.16 4.93
CA ALA A 29 -3.05 -7.43 5.76
C ALA A 29 -2.93 -8.06 7.17
N ARG A 30 -4.06 -8.44 7.77
CA ARG A 30 -4.08 -9.10 9.09
C ARG A 30 -3.49 -10.51 9.01
N GLU A 31 -3.84 -11.27 7.98
CA GLU A 31 -3.22 -12.59 7.73
C GLU A 31 -1.70 -12.48 7.60
N LEU A 32 -1.20 -11.50 6.84
CA LEU A 32 0.24 -11.26 6.70
C LEU A 32 0.89 -10.90 8.04
N LEU A 33 0.27 -10.08 8.89
CA LEU A 33 0.79 -9.86 10.25
C LEU A 33 0.88 -11.15 11.05
N ASP A 34 -0.15 -12.00 10.97
CA ASP A 34 -0.19 -13.27 11.67
C ASP A 34 0.88 -14.24 11.16
N GLU A 35 1.09 -14.32 9.84
CA GLU A 35 2.17 -15.10 9.21
C GLU A 35 3.56 -14.67 9.69
N TYR A 36 3.73 -13.38 9.99
CA TYR A 36 4.99 -12.83 10.47
C TYR A 36 5.17 -12.90 11.99
N ARG A 37 4.12 -13.22 12.76
CA ARG A 37 4.15 -13.20 14.23
C ARG A 37 5.21 -14.16 14.77
N ARG A 38 6.19 -13.59 15.47
CA ARG A 38 7.26 -14.32 16.17
C ARG A 38 7.93 -13.42 17.23
N PRO A 39 8.56 -13.98 18.28
CA PRO A 39 9.23 -13.18 19.30
C PRO A 39 10.24 -12.18 18.70
N GLY A 40 10.21 -10.93 19.17
CA GLY A 40 11.12 -9.88 18.72
C GLY A 40 10.76 -9.24 17.37
N ILE A 41 9.63 -9.61 16.77
CA ILE A 41 9.13 -9.01 15.51
C ILE A 41 7.84 -8.28 15.79
N GLN A 42 7.84 -6.98 15.50
CA GLN A 42 6.68 -6.11 15.60
C GLN A 42 6.34 -5.62 14.19
N GLY A 43 5.32 -6.23 13.60
CA GLY A 43 4.76 -5.81 12.33
C GLY A 43 3.61 -4.83 12.53
N GLU A 44 3.42 -3.94 11.56
CA GLU A 44 2.36 -2.94 11.61
C GLU A 44 1.68 -2.73 10.24
N ILE A 45 0.37 -2.45 10.26
CA ILE A 45 -0.43 -2.13 9.08
C ILE A 45 -0.68 -0.62 9.03
N TYR A 46 -0.51 -0.04 7.85
CA TYR A 46 -0.70 1.37 7.56
C TYR A 46 -1.72 1.53 6.45
N SER A 47 -2.79 2.28 6.73
CA SER A 47 -3.85 2.60 5.77
C SER A 47 -4.23 4.07 5.89
N THR A 48 -4.52 4.71 4.76
CA THR A 48 -5.02 6.09 4.75
C THR A 48 -6.47 6.16 5.26
N ASP A 49 -7.25 5.10 5.13
CA ASP A 49 -8.66 5.06 5.54
C ASP A 49 -8.83 5.35 7.04
N ARG A 50 -7.87 4.94 7.88
CA ARG A 50 -7.80 5.28 9.31
C ARG A 50 -7.91 6.78 9.58
N TYR A 51 -7.34 7.62 8.72
CA TYR A 51 -7.41 9.07 8.88
C TYR A 51 -8.70 9.63 8.27
N HIS A 52 -9.23 9.01 7.21
CA HIS A 52 -10.52 9.44 6.65
C HIS A 52 -11.68 9.22 7.62
N GLU A 53 -11.63 8.16 8.43
CA GLU A 53 -12.58 7.92 9.52
C GLU A 53 -12.51 8.97 10.64
N MET A 54 -11.34 9.59 10.84
CA MET A 54 -11.15 10.63 11.88
C MET A 54 -11.54 12.04 11.42
N PHE A 55 -11.64 12.30 10.11
CA PHE A 55 -11.85 13.64 9.53
C PHE A 55 -12.95 13.68 8.45
N ASP A 56 -13.97 12.83 8.57
CA ASP A 56 -15.22 12.84 7.79
C ASP A 56 -15.09 12.83 6.24
N TRP A 57 -14.16 12.04 5.69
CA TRP A 57 -13.99 11.88 4.22
C TRP A 57 -14.01 13.21 3.43
N ASP A 58 -13.63 14.32 4.06
CA ASP A 58 -13.63 15.61 3.40
C ASP A 58 -12.42 15.71 2.48
N THR A 59 -12.70 15.95 1.20
CA THR A 59 -11.72 16.07 0.12
C THR A 59 -10.59 17.06 0.42
N GLN A 60 -10.83 18.09 1.24
CA GLN A 60 -9.79 19.03 1.63
C GLN A 60 -8.66 18.37 2.44
N TYR A 61 -8.93 17.25 3.10
CA TYR A 61 -7.96 16.52 3.91
C TYR A 61 -7.34 15.31 3.21
N PHE A 62 -7.77 14.95 1.99
CA PHE A 62 -7.26 13.73 1.32
C PHE A 62 -5.74 13.74 1.16
N ASN A 63 -5.19 14.83 0.62
CA ASN A 63 -3.74 14.96 0.45
C ASN A 63 -3.01 14.91 1.80
N ARG A 64 -3.58 15.51 2.85
CA ARG A 64 -3.03 15.53 4.20
C ARG A 64 -3.03 14.13 4.83
N ASN A 65 -4.13 13.40 4.69
CA ASN A 65 -4.28 12.04 5.21
C ASN A 65 -3.27 11.09 4.56
N HIS A 66 -3.11 11.16 3.24
CA HIS A 66 -2.08 10.41 2.56
C HIS A 66 -0.66 10.80 3.01
N MET A 67 -0.39 12.09 3.21
CA MET A 67 0.90 12.57 3.73
C MET A 67 1.17 12.05 5.16
N TRP A 68 0.18 12.03 6.04
CA TRP A 68 0.32 11.47 7.39
C TRP A 68 0.55 9.97 7.37
N ASN A 69 -0.14 9.22 6.51
CA ASN A 69 0.12 7.79 6.35
C ASN A 69 1.57 7.55 5.89
N ARG A 70 2.06 8.34 4.92
CA ARG A 70 3.47 8.27 4.46
C ARG A 70 4.45 8.58 5.59
N ARG A 71 4.20 9.63 6.37
CA ARG A 71 5.02 9.99 7.54
C ARG A 71 5.11 8.86 8.54
N ASP A 72 3.98 8.25 8.88
CA ASP A 72 3.91 7.22 9.90
C ASP A 72 4.63 5.94 9.41
N VAL A 73 4.48 5.58 8.12
CA VAL A 73 5.28 4.52 7.48
C VAL A 73 6.78 4.85 7.52
N PHE A 74 7.19 6.09 7.20
CA PHE A 74 8.59 6.50 7.25
C PHE A 74 9.18 6.37 8.66
N ARG A 75 8.42 6.76 9.69
CA ARG A 75 8.83 6.61 11.09
C ARG A 75 8.99 5.15 11.48
N ALA A 76 8.07 4.29 11.06
CA ALA A 76 8.17 2.85 11.25
C ALA A 76 9.46 2.28 10.63
N MET A 77 9.77 2.72 9.39
CA MET A 77 11.00 2.32 8.70
C MET A 77 12.26 2.78 9.43
N LYS A 78 12.25 4.00 9.99
CA LYS A 78 13.36 4.52 10.82
C LYS A 78 13.55 3.70 12.09
N SER A 79 12.47 3.24 12.71
CA SER A 79 12.50 2.41 13.91
C SER A 79 12.77 0.92 13.63
N GLY A 80 12.92 0.52 12.37
CA GLY A 80 13.22 -0.87 11.99
C GLY A 80 12.05 -1.83 12.10
N VAL A 81 10.81 -1.32 12.12
CA VAL A 81 9.57 -2.13 12.13
C VAL A 81 9.57 -3.10 10.95
N THR A 82 9.17 -4.34 11.18
CA THR A 82 9.05 -5.37 10.14
C THR A 82 8.02 -6.44 10.54
N PRO A 83 7.13 -6.89 9.63
CA PRO A 83 6.87 -6.30 8.33
C PRO A 83 6.14 -4.95 8.47
N ILE A 84 6.34 -4.06 7.51
CA ILE A 84 5.46 -2.90 7.30
C ILE A 84 4.51 -3.26 6.18
N ILE A 85 3.20 -3.20 6.44
CA ILE A 85 2.17 -3.54 5.45
C ILE A 85 1.39 -2.26 5.11
N VAL A 86 1.36 -1.87 3.85
CA VAL A 86 0.60 -0.72 3.36
C VAL A 86 -0.70 -1.23 2.72
N ASP A 87 -1.81 -1.05 3.43
CA ASP A 87 -3.17 -1.43 3.01
C ASP A 87 -3.91 -0.23 2.42
N ASN A 88 -3.56 0.11 1.18
CA ASN A 88 -4.24 1.13 0.39
C ASN A 88 -4.71 0.51 -0.93
N THR A 89 -5.53 1.22 -1.70
CA THR A 89 -5.98 0.73 -3.02
C THR A 89 -4.84 0.62 -4.02
N ASN A 90 -3.91 1.58 -3.99
CA ASN A 90 -2.68 1.61 -4.76
C ASN A 90 -2.87 1.42 -6.28
N VAL A 91 -3.92 2.03 -6.84
CA VAL A 91 -4.34 1.84 -8.24
C VAL A 91 -3.30 2.28 -9.29
N ASN A 92 -2.36 3.15 -8.94
CA ASN A 92 -1.37 3.72 -9.85
C ASN A 92 0.02 3.69 -9.20
N CYS A 93 1.08 3.67 -10.01
CA CYS A 93 2.47 3.76 -9.59
C CYS A 93 2.68 4.92 -8.61
N TRP A 94 2.11 6.09 -8.89
CA TRP A 94 2.33 7.28 -8.06
C TRP A 94 1.77 7.15 -6.64
N HIS A 95 0.76 6.30 -6.43
CA HIS A 95 0.27 5.98 -5.08
C HIS A 95 1.30 5.18 -4.28
N MET A 96 2.03 4.29 -4.95
CA MET A 96 3.00 3.36 -4.36
C MET A 96 4.40 3.96 -4.25
N TYR A 97 4.78 4.84 -5.18
CA TYR A 97 6.12 5.41 -5.32
C TYR A 97 6.74 5.90 -4.01
N PRO A 98 6.04 6.66 -3.16
CA PRO A 98 6.61 7.11 -1.90
C PRO A 98 7.08 5.97 -1.00
N TYR A 99 6.27 4.91 -0.88
CA TYR A 99 6.58 3.76 -0.04
C TYR A 99 7.74 2.96 -0.63
N VAL A 100 7.74 2.77 -1.95
CA VAL A 100 8.82 2.06 -2.65
C VAL A 100 10.14 2.81 -2.51
N PHE A 101 10.14 4.12 -2.77
CA PHE A 101 11.31 4.98 -2.64
C PHE A 101 11.87 4.94 -1.22
N MET A 102 11.04 5.18 -0.19
CA MET A 102 11.47 5.14 1.21
C MET A 102 11.99 3.75 1.62
N GLY A 103 11.29 2.70 1.21
CA GLY A 103 11.66 1.31 1.48
C GLY A 103 13.04 0.96 0.90
N MET A 104 13.30 1.33 -0.35
CA MET A 104 14.56 1.08 -1.03
C MET A 104 15.73 1.76 -0.30
N HIS A 105 15.59 3.05 0.02
CA HIS A 105 16.62 3.81 0.75
C HIS A 105 16.88 3.28 2.16
N ARG A 106 15.86 2.66 2.77
CA ARG A 106 15.96 2.02 4.09
C ARG A 106 16.29 0.53 4.02
N ARG A 107 16.63 -0.01 2.85
CA ARG A 107 17.00 -1.43 2.63
C ARG A 107 15.91 -2.40 3.07
N TYR A 108 14.66 -2.06 2.79
CA TYR A 108 13.55 -3.00 2.90
C TYR A 108 13.50 -3.88 1.66
N TYR A 109 13.13 -5.14 1.83
CA TYR A 109 12.70 -6.01 0.75
C TYR A 109 11.24 -5.67 0.42
N ILE A 110 11.00 -5.25 -0.82
CA ILE A 110 9.73 -4.65 -1.23
C ILE A 110 8.94 -5.69 -2.02
N THR A 111 7.73 -6.00 -1.55
CA THR A 111 6.76 -6.84 -2.24
C THR A 111 5.53 -6.02 -2.56
N ILE A 112 5.08 -6.07 -3.81
CA ILE A 112 3.77 -5.58 -4.22
C ILE A 112 2.87 -6.80 -4.37
N GLU A 113 1.76 -6.83 -3.64
CA GLU A 113 0.84 -7.95 -3.63
C GLU A 113 -0.56 -7.49 -4.05
N GLU A 114 -1.00 -7.97 -5.21
CA GLU A 114 -2.36 -7.79 -5.68
C GLU A 114 -3.34 -8.66 -4.90
N VAL A 115 -4.48 -8.06 -4.53
CA VAL A 115 -5.56 -8.73 -3.82
C VAL A 115 -6.87 -8.51 -4.59
N PRO A 116 -7.53 -9.59 -5.07
CA PRO A 116 -6.95 -10.93 -5.22
C PRO A 116 -5.77 -10.91 -6.21
N ARG A 117 -4.89 -11.92 -6.12
CA ARG A 117 -3.76 -12.07 -7.06
C ARG A 117 -4.25 -12.09 -8.50
N GLY A 118 -3.58 -11.38 -9.42
CA GLY A 118 -3.98 -11.33 -10.83
C GLY A 118 -5.22 -10.46 -11.07
N TYR A 119 -5.41 -9.44 -10.23
CA TYR A 119 -6.42 -8.41 -10.44
C TYR A 119 -5.86 -7.37 -11.43
N PRO A 120 -6.62 -6.88 -12.43
CA PRO A 120 -8.06 -7.01 -12.62
C PRO A 120 -8.53 -8.26 -13.38
N GLY A 121 -7.62 -9.12 -13.84
CA GLY A 121 -7.94 -10.37 -14.56
C GLY A 121 -8.94 -11.26 -13.81
N ASN A 122 -8.84 -11.31 -12.48
CA ASN A 122 -9.86 -11.85 -11.59
C ASN A 122 -11.00 -10.84 -11.38
N PHE A 123 -11.86 -10.72 -12.39
CA PHE A 123 -12.94 -9.73 -12.44
C PHE A 123 -13.95 -9.88 -11.29
N ILE A 124 -14.17 -8.79 -10.55
CA ILE A 124 -15.23 -8.68 -9.54
C ILE A 124 -16.28 -7.68 -10.03
N PRO A 125 -17.56 -8.08 -10.16
CA PRO A 125 -18.61 -7.18 -10.61
C PRO A 125 -18.76 -5.95 -9.70
N LEU A 126 -18.93 -4.76 -10.29
CA LEU A 126 -19.08 -3.50 -9.55
C LEU A 126 -20.22 -3.52 -8.53
N ASN A 127 -21.32 -4.22 -8.83
CA ASN A 127 -22.45 -4.38 -7.90
C ASN A 127 -22.07 -5.20 -6.67
N LYS A 128 -21.16 -6.16 -6.81
CA LYS A 128 -20.63 -6.93 -5.69
C LYS A 128 -19.72 -6.05 -4.82
N LEU A 129 -18.78 -5.31 -5.43
CA LEU A 129 -17.92 -4.36 -4.70
C LEU A 129 -18.73 -3.29 -3.95
N TYR A 130 -19.75 -2.74 -4.60
CA TYR A 130 -20.66 -1.77 -3.99
C TYR A 130 -21.31 -2.32 -2.71
N ARG A 131 -21.80 -3.56 -2.73
CA ARG A 131 -22.40 -4.20 -1.55
C ARG A 131 -21.36 -4.53 -0.47
N LEU A 132 -20.17 -5.00 -0.87
CA LEU A 132 -19.08 -5.30 0.06
C LEU A 132 -18.57 -4.05 0.79
N CYS A 133 -18.70 -2.87 0.17
CA CYS A 133 -18.40 -1.59 0.80
C CYS A 133 -19.64 -0.90 1.41
N SER A 134 -20.67 -1.67 1.78
CA SER A 134 -21.91 -1.18 2.41
C SER A 134 -22.64 -0.06 1.65
N GLY A 135 -22.38 0.09 0.35
CA GLY A 135 -22.92 1.18 -0.46
C GLY A 135 -22.24 2.54 -0.28
N ASN A 136 -21.22 2.65 0.56
CA ASN A 136 -20.56 3.92 0.90
C ASN A 136 -19.71 4.49 -0.25
N ILE A 137 -19.28 3.63 -1.17
CA ILE A 137 -18.45 4.03 -2.32
C ILE A 137 -19.31 4.03 -3.59
N PRO A 138 -19.48 5.18 -4.27
CA PRO A 138 -20.25 5.25 -5.51
C PRO A 138 -19.70 4.32 -6.60
N LYS A 139 -20.59 3.66 -7.36
CA LYS A 139 -20.19 2.77 -8.48
C LYS A 139 -19.27 3.43 -9.51
N ARG A 140 -19.45 4.74 -9.73
CA ARG A 140 -18.57 5.54 -10.61
C ARG A 140 -17.12 5.57 -10.11
N THR A 141 -16.89 5.54 -8.80
CA THR A 141 -15.55 5.52 -8.20
C THR A 141 -14.86 4.19 -8.46
N PHE A 142 -15.57 3.07 -8.33
CA PHE A 142 -15.02 1.76 -8.71
C PHE A 142 -14.66 1.67 -10.19
N ARG A 143 -15.46 2.27 -11.09
CA ARG A 143 -15.09 2.37 -12.52
C ARG A 143 -13.79 3.14 -12.70
N LYS A 144 -13.68 4.32 -12.09
CA LYS A 144 -12.45 5.13 -12.13
C LYS A 144 -11.23 4.35 -11.64
N TYR A 145 -11.36 3.61 -10.53
CA TYR A 145 -10.25 2.79 -10.01
C TYR A 145 -9.87 1.63 -10.94
N ARG A 146 -10.85 0.99 -11.57
CA ARG A 146 -10.57 -0.08 -12.53
C ARG A 146 -9.94 0.48 -13.82
N ASP A 147 -10.51 1.54 -14.36
CA ASP A 147 -10.10 2.12 -15.65
C ASP A 147 -8.74 2.83 -15.54
N GLY A 148 -8.36 3.28 -14.34
CA GLY A 148 -7.05 3.84 -14.04
C GLY A 148 -6.03 2.84 -13.52
N TRP A 149 -6.32 1.53 -13.51
CA TRP A 149 -5.38 0.52 -13.03
C TRP A 149 -4.17 0.39 -13.97
N GLU A 150 -2.96 0.55 -13.42
CA GLU A 150 -1.70 0.37 -14.15
C GLU A 150 -1.13 -1.04 -13.88
N GLU A 151 -0.69 -1.79 -14.88
CA GLU A 151 -0.03 -3.08 -14.60
C GLU A 151 1.35 -2.84 -13.93
N VAL A 152 1.63 -3.57 -12.83
CA VAL A 152 2.90 -3.48 -12.08
C VAL A 152 3.32 -4.87 -11.65
N ASP A 153 4.39 -5.39 -12.23
CA ASP A 153 4.93 -6.71 -11.92
C ASP A 153 5.76 -6.67 -10.63
N ASN A 154 6.52 -5.59 -10.43
CA ASN A 154 7.41 -5.45 -9.29
C ASN A 154 7.71 -3.99 -8.92
N TYR A 155 8.45 -3.78 -7.83
CA TYR A 155 8.73 -2.43 -7.34
C TYR A 155 9.58 -1.57 -8.29
N ARG A 156 10.32 -2.17 -9.24
CA ARG A 156 11.11 -1.40 -10.22
C ARG A 156 10.21 -0.66 -11.19
N ASP A 157 9.11 -1.27 -11.63
CA ASP A 157 8.16 -0.62 -12.54
C ASP A 157 7.56 0.64 -11.91
N VAL A 158 7.43 0.64 -10.57
CA VAL A 158 7.03 1.84 -9.81
C VAL A 158 8.15 2.89 -9.81
N LEU A 159 9.40 2.49 -9.57
CA LEU A 159 10.54 3.42 -9.53
C LEU A 159 10.87 4.03 -10.91
N ASP A 160 10.66 3.26 -11.98
CA ASP A 160 10.94 3.66 -13.35
C ASP A 160 9.82 4.54 -13.95
N ASP A 161 8.68 4.70 -13.26
CA ASP A 161 7.60 5.58 -13.69
C ASP A 161 7.98 7.07 -13.55
N GLU A 162 8.29 7.69 -14.69
CA GLU A 162 8.74 9.08 -14.77
C GLU A 162 7.71 10.06 -14.20
N PHE A 163 6.42 9.79 -14.37
CA PHE A 163 5.36 10.62 -13.80
C PHE A 163 5.42 10.61 -12.27
N SER A 164 5.54 9.43 -11.67
CA SER A 164 5.67 9.25 -10.22
C SER A 164 6.92 9.94 -9.68
N LEU A 165 8.08 9.78 -10.33
CA LEU A 165 9.31 10.46 -9.95
C LEU A 165 9.14 11.98 -9.95
N LYS A 166 8.68 12.57 -11.07
CA LYS A 166 8.48 14.04 -11.18
C LYS A 166 7.48 14.55 -10.15
N ARG A 167 6.42 13.79 -9.90
CA ARG A 167 5.42 14.12 -8.88
C ARG A 167 6.02 14.09 -7.48
N TRP A 168 6.86 13.10 -7.21
CA TRP A 168 7.54 12.93 -5.94
C TRP A 168 8.55 14.05 -5.69
N GLU A 169 9.41 14.39 -6.65
CA GLU A 169 10.40 15.47 -6.55
C GLU A 169 9.77 16.83 -6.23
N ARG A 170 8.56 17.07 -6.72
CA ARG A 170 7.79 18.31 -6.43
C ARG A 170 7.15 18.31 -5.05
N SER A 171 7.11 17.16 -4.36
CA SER A 171 6.55 17.06 -3.01
C SER A 171 7.48 17.73 -2.00
N ARG A 172 6.91 18.53 -1.09
CA ARG A 172 7.66 19.19 -0.01
C ARG A 172 7.69 18.35 1.27
N GLU A 173 7.76 17.03 1.12
CA GLU A 173 7.75 16.11 2.26
C GLU A 173 9.13 16.03 2.92
N GLU A 174 9.19 16.00 4.25
CA GLU A 174 10.44 16.08 5.04
C GLU A 174 11.43 14.93 4.77
N TRP A 175 10.98 13.84 4.16
CA TRP A 175 11.78 12.68 3.78
C TRP A 175 12.16 12.66 2.28
N ASN A 176 11.72 13.67 1.52
CA ASN A 176 12.06 13.90 0.12
C ASN A 176 13.20 14.92 -0.05
N VAL A 177 13.72 15.47 1.04
CA VAL A 177 14.91 16.34 1.03
C VAL A 177 16.14 15.48 1.30
N ASN A 178 17.04 15.46 0.31
CA ASN A 178 18.39 14.90 0.42
C ASN A 178 19.17 15.54 1.58
#